data_AF-A0A3B9MW63-F1
#
_entry.id   AF-A0A3B9MW63-F1
#
_cell.length_a   1.000
_cell.length_b   1.000
_cell.length_c   1.000
_cell.angle_alpha   90.00
_cell.angle_beta   90.00
_cell.angle_gamma   90.00
#
_symmetry.space_group_name_H-M   'P 1'
#
loop_
_entity.id
_entity.type
_entity.pdbx_description
1 polymer ?
#
loop_
_entity_poly.entity_id
_entity_poly.type
_entity_poly.pdbx_seq_one_letter_code
_entity_poly.pdbx_strand_id
1 'polypeptide(L)'
;MTEEKTSFASSVKSELLSKSPSKGKTGNAELYAMLVFAGIKGKRKGDGEYIKISSDNPEISRKCFTLLKKGTNIEISARIRTYIRSGKNDRITILIKDPFLDRDKGLLKDKEAKR
;
A
#
# COMPACT_ATOMS: atom_id res chain seq x y z
N MET A 1 28.51 4.96 20.69
CA MET A 1 27.67 5.00 19.47
C MET A 1 27.32 3.56 19.15
N THR A 2 26.11 3.12 19.46
CA THR A 2 25.64 1.77 19.14
C THR A 2 25.30 1.72 17.65
N GLU A 3 26.10 1.00 16.86
CA GLU A 3 25.70 0.60 15.52
C GLU A 3 24.44 -0.26 15.64
N GLU A 4 23.27 0.32 15.35
CA GLU A 4 22.09 -0.49 15.07
C GLU A 4 22.41 -1.31 13.83
N LYS A 5 22.68 -2.61 14.03
CA LYS A 5 22.79 -3.60 12.95
C LYS A 5 21.47 -3.60 12.19
N THR A 6 21.39 -2.81 11.12
CA THR A 6 20.31 -2.88 10.16
C THR A 6 20.33 -4.28 9.55
N SER A 7 19.18 -4.95 9.57
CA SER A 7 19.09 -6.30 9.00
C SER A 7 19.46 -6.26 7.51
N PHE A 8 20.06 -7.34 7.00
CA PHE A 8 20.35 -7.49 5.56
C PHE A 8 19.11 -7.15 4.70
N ALA A 9 17.95 -7.65 5.10
CA ALA A 9 16.69 -7.35 4.44
C ALA A 9 16.34 -5.85 4.45
N SER A 10 16.65 -5.12 5.53
CA SER A 10 16.44 -3.67 5.59
C SER A 10 17.40 -2.93 4.65
N SER A 11 18.68 -3.32 4.62
CA SER A 11 19.68 -2.72 3.73
C SER A 11 19.31 -2.91 2.25
N VAL A 12 18.93 -4.14 1.85
CA VAL A 12 18.47 -4.43 0.49
C VAL A 12 17.21 -3.64 0.12
N LYS A 13 16.25 -3.52 1.06
CA LYS A 13 15.04 -2.72 0.84
C LYS A 13 15.38 -1.26 0.60
N SER A 14 16.25 -0.66 1.41
CA SER A 14 16.63 0.75 1.24
C SER A 14 17.36 1.01 -0.08
N GLU A 15 18.23 0.11 -0.51
CA GLU A 15 18.87 0.21 -1.83
C GLU A 15 17.83 0.20 -2.96
N LEU A 16 16.87 -0.74 -2.94
CA LEU A 16 15.81 -0.84 -3.95
C LEU A 16 14.81 0.33 -3.92
N LEU A 17 14.59 0.92 -2.74
CA LEU A 17 13.67 2.04 -2.55
C LEU A 17 14.32 3.38 -2.93
N SER A 18 15.65 3.49 -2.89
CA SER A 18 16.40 4.65 -3.38
C SER A 18 16.20 4.90 -4.89
N LYS A 19 15.90 3.84 -5.64
CA LYS A 19 15.58 3.93 -7.07
C LYS A 19 14.21 4.60 -7.24
N SER A 20 14.21 5.73 -7.94
CA SER A 20 13.01 6.52 -8.20
C SER A 20 11.90 5.66 -8.82
N PRO A 21 10.65 5.77 -8.35
CA PRO A 21 9.54 5.05 -8.95
C PRO A 21 9.43 5.45 -10.43
N SER A 22 9.49 4.45 -11.31
CA SER A 22 9.41 4.64 -12.76
C SER A 22 8.01 5.12 -13.15
N LYS A 23 7.92 6.10 -14.06
CA LYS A 23 6.62 6.57 -14.58
C LYS A 23 6.06 5.55 -15.58
N GLY A 24 4.72 5.41 -15.61
CA GLY A 24 4.03 4.58 -16.60
C GLY A 24 3.92 3.10 -16.22
N LYS A 25 4.06 2.20 -17.20
CA LYS A 25 3.73 0.76 -17.05
C LYS A 25 4.50 0.08 -15.93
N THR A 26 5.79 0.40 -15.77
CA THR A 26 6.65 -0.20 -14.74
C THR A 26 6.26 0.24 -13.33
N GLY A 27 5.91 1.53 -13.15
CA GLY A 27 5.41 2.03 -11.87
C GLY A 27 4.08 1.37 -11.48
N ASN A 28 3.19 1.14 -12.45
CA ASN A 28 1.93 0.43 -12.20
C ASN A 28 2.15 -1.03 -11.82
N ALA A 29 3.08 -1.72 -12.48
CA ALA A 29 3.45 -3.10 -12.14
C ALA A 29 4.05 -3.18 -10.72
N GLU A 30 4.93 -2.23 -10.37
CA GLU A 30 5.49 -2.13 -9.02
C GLU A 30 4.40 -1.88 -7.97
N LEU A 31 3.49 -0.95 -8.23
CA LEU A 31 2.36 -0.68 -7.36
C LEU A 31 1.45 -1.90 -7.20
N TYR A 32 1.15 -2.60 -8.29
CA TYR A 32 0.33 -3.81 -8.24
C TYR A 32 1.00 -4.90 -7.40
N ALA A 33 2.31 -5.13 -7.56
CA ALA A 33 3.05 -6.06 -6.73
C ALA A 33 2.98 -5.65 -5.24
N MET A 34 3.17 -4.37 -4.92
CA MET A 34 3.02 -3.88 -3.55
C MET A 34 1.61 -4.12 -2.97
N LEU A 35 0.57 -3.91 -3.77
CA LEU A 35 -0.82 -4.16 -3.37
C LEU A 35 -1.11 -5.65 -3.17
N VAL A 36 -0.59 -6.52 -4.04
CA VAL A 36 -0.77 -7.98 -3.93
C VAL A 36 -0.09 -8.53 -2.67
N PHE A 37 1.14 -8.09 -2.37
CA PHE A 37 1.90 -8.64 -1.25
C PHE A 37 1.61 -7.98 0.09
N ALA A 38 1.31 -6.68 0.11
CA ALA A 38 1.15 -5.92 1.35
C ALA A 38 -0.24 -5.29 1.52
N GLY A 39 -1.10 -5.38 0.52
CA GLY A 39 -2.46 -4.85 0.54
C GLY A 39 -3.45 -5.82 1.18
N ILE A 40 -4.34 -5.26 1.98
CA ILE A 40 -5.49 -5.96 2.55
C ILE A 40 -6.74 -5.26 2.07
N LYS A 41 -7.61 -5.99 1.35
CA LYS A 41 -8.94 -5.51 0.98
C LYS A 41 -9.86 -5.61 2.19
N GLY A 42 -10.60 -4.54 2.47
CA GLY A 42 -11.57 -4.50 3.56
C GLY A 42 -12.84 -3.77 3.14
N LYS A 43 -13.88 -3.92 3.96
CA LYS A 43 -15.14 -3.19 3.81
C LYS A 43 -15.48 -2.55 5.14
N ARG A 44 -15.85 -1.27 5.14
CA ARG A 44 -16.28 -0.57 6.35
C ARG A 44 -17.72 -0.10 6.19
N LYS A 45 -18.55 -0.36 7.20
CA LYS A 45 -19.97 0.02 7.19
C LYS A 45 -20.07 1.54 7.02
N GLY A 46 -20.71 2.00 5.95
CA GLY A 46 -20.86 3.41 5.59
C GLY A 46 -19.70 4.06 4.82
N ASP A 47 -18.57 3.38 4.64
CA ASP A 47 -17.33 3.95 4.11
C ASP A 47 -16.85 3.28 2.81
N GLY A 48 -17.66 2.34 2.27
CA GLY A 48 -17.35 1.57 1.06
C GLY A 48 -16.27 0.49 1.24
N GLU A 49 -15.82 -0.05 0.12
CA GLU A 49 -14.61 -0.87 0.05
C GLU A 49 -13.33 -0.04 0.13
N TYR A 50 -12.31 -0.59 0.77
CA TYR A 50 -11.02 0.05 0.90
C TYR A 50 -9.88 -0.95 0.75
N ILE A 51 -8.71 -0.43 0.36
CA ILE A 51 -7.45 -1.17 0.43
C ILE A 51 -6.58 -0.54 1.50
N LYS A 52 -5.99 -1.39 2.34
CA LYS A 52 -5.09 -0.98 3.42
C LYS A 52 -3.72 -1.58 3.19
N ILE A 53 -2.68 -0.76 3.28
CA ILE A 53 -1.28 -1.20 3.28
C ILE A 53 -0.65 -0.72 4.58
N SER A 54 -0.01 -1.62 5.33
CA SER A 54 0.62 -1.25 6.60
C SER A 54 2.05 -1.78 6.68
N SER A 55 3.01 -0.87 6.83
CA SER A 55 4.44 -1.16 6.92
C SER A 55 5.03 -0.46 8.15
N ASP A 56 5.99 -1.13 8.79
CA ASP A 56 6.89 -0.57 9.80
C ASP A 56 8.15 0.07 9.17
N ASN A 57 8.43 -0.24 7.90
CA ASN A 57 9.43 0.44 7.11
C ASN A 57 8.80 1.67 6.42
N PRO A 58 9.25 2.90 6.74
CA PRO A 58 8.67 4.13 6.21
C PRO A 58 8.96 4.37 4.73
N GLU A 59 10.05 3.82 4.20
CA GLU A 59 10.43 3.96 2.79
C GLU A 59 9.45 3.19 1.89
N ILE A 60 9.02 2.01 2.30
CA ILE A 60 7.97 1.23 1.58
C ILE A 60 6.69 2.05 1.52
N SER A 61 6.26 2.62 2.64
CA SER A 61 5.07 3.46 2.70
C SER A 61 5.21 4.70 1.82
N ARG A 62 6.35 5.38 1.85
CA ARG A 62 6.59 6.57 1.02
C ARG A 62 6.56 6.22 -0.47
N LYS A 63 7.18 5.12 -0.89
CA LYS A 63 7.19 4.70 -2.30
C LYS A 63 5.80 4.32 -2.77
N CYS A 64 5.08 3.53 -1.99
CA CYS A 64 3.70 3.15 -2.30
C CYS A 64 2.77 4.38 -2.42
N PHE A 65 2.84 5.31 -1.46
CA PHE A 65 2.08 6.56 -1.51
C PHE A 65 2.42 7.38 -2.76
N THR A 66 3.70 7.47 -3.11
CA THR A 66 4.17 8.20 -4.29
C THR A 66 3.65 7.57 -5.59
N LEU A 67 3.70 6.24 -5.70
CA LEU A 67 3.18 5.51 -6.87
C LEU A 67 1.66 5.69 -7.00
N LEU A 68 0.91 5.61 -5.90
CA LEU A 68 -0.53 5.85 -5.89
C LEU A 68 -0.86 7.29 -6.32
N LYS A 69 -0.16 8.28 -5.75
CA LYS A 69 -0.43 9.69 -6.05
C LYS A 69 -0.06 10.09 -7.49
N LYS A 70 0.98 9.47 -8.07
CA LYS A 70 1.42 9.74 -9.44
C LYS A 70 0.65 8.95 -10.49
N GLY A 71 0.24 7.73 -10.17
CA GLY A 71 -0.37 6.79 -11.11
C GLY A 71 -1.89 6.79 -11.13
N THR A 72 -2.54 7.40 -10.14
CA THR A 72 -4.00 7.31 -9.98
C THR A 72 -4.62 8.64 -9.57
N ASN A 73 -5.88 8.85 -9.92
CA ASN A 73 -6.70 9.98 -9.45
C ASN A 73 -7.67 9.54 -8.34
N ILE A 74 -7.15 8.76 -7.38
CA ILE A 74 -7.94 8.13 -6.31
C ILE A 74 -7.74 8.90 -5.00
N GLU A 75 -8.75 8.88 -4.13
CA GLU A 75 -8.63 9.44 -2.78
C GLU A 75 -7.73 8.54 -1.91
N ILE A 76 -6.62 9.12 -1.45
CA ILE A 76 -5.60 8.41 -0.67
C ILE A 76 -5.47 9.13 0.68
N SER A 77 -5.61 8.39 1.77
CA SER A 77 -5.37 8.89 3.13
C SER A 77 -4.26 8.08 3.80
N ALA A 78 -3.36 8.75 4.51
CA ALA A 78 -2.29 8.11 5.28
C ALA A 78 -2.51 8.34 6.77
N ARG A 79 -2.35 7.29 7.58
CA ARG A 79 -2.43 7.33 9.04
C ARG A 79 -1.16 6.72 9.62
N ILE A 80 -0.50 7.48 10.48
CA ILE A 80 0.67 7.01 11.22
C ILE A 80 0.18 6.54 12.60
N ARG A 81 0.57 5.33 13.01
CA ARG A 81 0.36 4.83 14.37
C ARG A 81 1.72 4.74 15.06
N THR A 82 1.94 5.64 16.00
CA THR A 82 3.15 5.70 16.82
C THR A 82 2.97 4.88 18.08
N TYR A 83 3.93 4.02 18.42
CA TYR A 83 3.92 3.20 19.63
C TYR A 83 4.90 3.76 20.66
N ILE A 84 4.52 4.84 21.33
CA ILE A 84 5.37 5.61 22.27
C ILE A 84 5.97 4.74 23.41
N ARG A 85 5.35 3.60 23.74
CA ARG A 85 5.69 2.83 24.95
C ARG A 85 6.31 1.45 24.71
N SER A 86 6.46 0.99 23.47
CA SER A 86 6.74 -0.45 23.20
C SER A 86 8.11 -0.75 22.56
N GLY A 87 8.96 0.24 22.28
CA GLY A 87 10.23 0.02 21.55
C GLY A 87 10.02 -0.59 20.14
N LYS A 88 8.80 -0.48 19.59
CA LYS A 88 8.43 -0.98 18.26
C LYS A 88 8.36 0.19 17.29
N ASN A 89 8.85 -0.04 16.07
CA ASN A 89 8.84 0.95 15.01
C ASN A 89 7.42 1.46 14.71
N ASP A 90 7.35 2.75 14.37
CA ASP A 90 6.12 3.40 13.94
C ASP A 90 5.53 2.68 12.74
N ARG A 91 4.24 2.35 12.81
CA ARG A 91 3.55 1.64 11.73
C ARG A 91 2.75 2.64 10.89
N ILE A 92 3.18 2.84 9.66
CA ILE A 92 2.47 3.68 8.70
C ILE A 92 1.42 2.84 7.98
N THR A 93 0.19 3.33 7.99
CA THR A 93 -0.95 2.71 7.31
C THR A 93 -1.48 3.63 6.22
N ILE A 94 -1.48 3.16 4.98
CA ILE A 94 -2.08 3.83 3.83
C ILE A 94 -3.46 3.22 3.63
N LEU A 95 -4.49 4.06 3.58
CA LEU A 95 -5.87 3.70 3.30
C LEU A 95 -6.26 4.32 1.96
N ILE A 96 -6.63 3.46 1.02
CA ILE A 96 -7.04 3.81 -0.34
C ILE A 96 -8.54 3.61 -0.42
N LYS A 97 -9.26 4.66 -0.81
CA LYS A 97 -10.71 4.63 -1.08
C LYS A 97 -10.93 4.97 -2.54
N ASP A 98 -11.47 4.03 -3.30
CA ASP A 98 -11.77 4.24 -4.71
C ASP A 98 -13.29 4.04 -4.94
N PRO A 99 -14.00 5.05 -5.49
CA PRO A 99 -15.40 4.91 -5.90
C PRO A 99 -15.68 3.74 -6.85
N PHE A 100 -14.67 3.25 -7.58
CA PHE A 100 -14.76 2.13 -8.50
C PHE A 100 -14.60 0.76 -7.82
N LEU A 101 -13.99 0.67 -6.63
CA LEU A 101 -13.88 -0.59 -5.88
C LEU A 101 -15.26 -1.15 -5.51
N ASP A 102 -16.26 -0.29 -5.30
CA ASP A 102 -17.62 -0.72 -4.99
C ASP A 102 -18.37 -1.36 -6.20
N ARG A 103 -17.90 -1.17 -7.44
CA ARG A 103 -18.59 -1.62 -8.67
C ARG A 103 -18.28 -3.05 -9.12
N ASP A 104 -17.19 -3.66 -8.66
CA ASP A 104 -16.77 -5.00 -9.15
C ASP A 104 -17.74 -6.14 -8.77
N LYS A 105 -18.75 -5.87 -7.93
CA LYS A 105 -19.80 -6.84 -7.60
C LYS A 105 -20.80 -7.08 -8.74
N GLY A 106 -20.90 -6.18 -9.71
CA GLY A 106 -21.76 -6.37 -10.88
C GLY A 106 -21.14 -7.32 -11.91
N LEU A 107 -19.84 -7.18 -12.18
CA LEU A 107 -19.15 -7.91 -13.25
C LEU A 107 -18.87 -9.38 -12.96
N LEU A 108 -18.79 -9.76 -11.69
CA LEU A 108 -18.57 -11.16 -11.27
C LEU A 108 -19.88 -11.97 -11.23
N LYS A 109 -21.03 -11.34 -10.99
CA LYS A 109 -22.33 -12.03 -11.00
C LYS A 109 -22.80 -12.40 -12.40
N ASP A 110 -22.47 -11.58 -13.41
CA ASP A 110 -22.89 -11.83 -14.79
C ASP A 110 -22.13 -13.00 -15.46
N LYS A 111 -20.99 -13.43 -14.90
CA LYS A 111 -20.23 -14.58 -15.41
C LYS A 111 -20.65 -15.93 -14.81
N GLU A 112 -21.32 -15.93 -13.66
CA GLU A 112 -21.83 -17.17 -13.04
C GLU A 112 -23.24 -17.53 -13.50
N ALA A 113 -24.00 -16.59 -14.11
CA ALA A 113 -25.35 -16.82 -14.63
C ALA A 113 -25.41 -17.35 -16.08
N LYS A 114 -24.26 -17.69 -16.69
CA LYS A 114 -24.16 -18.20 -18.07
C LYS A 114 -23.48 -19.58 -18.18
N ARG A 115 -23.53 -20.39 -17.12
CA ARG A 115 -23.15 -21.81 -17.16
C ARG A 115 -24.35 -22.69 -16.90
#